data_AF-A0A1B8SKZ1-F1
#
_entry.id   AF-A0A1B8SKZ1-F1
#
_cell.length_a   1.000
_cell.length_b   1.000
_cell.length_c   1.000
_cell.angle_alpha   90.00
_cell.angle_beta   90.00
_cell.angle_gamma   90.00
#
_symmetry.space_group_name_H-M   'P 1'
#
loop_
_entity.id
_entity.type
_entity.pdbx_description
1 polymer ?
#
loop_
_entity_poly.entity_id
_entity_poly.type
_entity_poly.pdbx_seq_one_letter_code
_entity_poly.pdbx_strand_id
1 'polypeptide(L)'
;MLIQRAVLLDGSVVDVRLAETIVEVAPRLDARRGEDVLDAAHATLIPGLHDHHLHLRSAAAAQDSVRLGPPQVRTVDELAAALRAATPDRDGWVRGYGYHESVAGELDAALLDRFCPETPVRVAHRSGALWVLNSAGLARIGMGEHPDGRLLRAQGDPAPGLPQREPSLRRLSRQLAARGVTGITEATPGHGDTDVAVFAAARGRGELLQRLHCLAPAGTAPAPGVTLGPAKIILDDARLNLDALVKALCDNHSRDHGVALHCVTDAQLTVAIAAWQSAGAHRDDRIEHAAVVPDDRLADLAALGITVITQPNFVAERGDDYLAEIEPDRHHELWRLASLRDNGIAVALSTDTPFGDGDPWAAMRAAVYRSTPSGAVLGPAERVSARTALAMFTGRAERPAVPRRIAPGEPGDLCLLAAGPAEVLAAIDAEAVAVTVVAGAVVSQHSGIG
;
A
#
# COMPACT_ATOMS: atom_id res chain seq x y z
N MET A 1 28.43 -1.89 7.12
CA MET A 1 28.82 -0.49 6.84
C MET A 1 28.72 0.34 8.11
N LEU A 2 29.43 1.45 8.15
CA LEU A 2 29.37 2.47 9.21
C LEU A 2 28.77 3.76 8.63
N ILE A 3 27.69 4.26 9.23
CA ILE A 3 27.16 5.59 8.96
C ILE A 3 27.67 6.53 10.05
N GLN A 4 28.36 7.60 9.70
CA GLN A 4 28.93 8.55 10.66
C GLN A 4 28.20 9.89 10.65
N ARG A 5 28.20 10.57 11.81
CA ARG A 5 27.67 11.94 11.97
C ARG A 5 26.22 12.11 11.53
N ALA A 6 25.40 11.09 11.73
CA ALA A 6 23.96 11.15 11.47
C ALA A 6 23.23 11.90 12.59
N VAL A 7 22.16 12.61 12.27
CA VAL A 7 21.30 13.28 13.27
C VAL A 7 19.99 12.52 13.40
N LEU A 8 19.60 12.14 14.61
CA LEU A 8 18.30 11.51 14.86
C LEU A 8 17.20 12.57 14.98
N LEU A 9 15.94 12.14 14.91
CA LEU A 9 14.80 13.06 15.02
C LEU A 9 14.70 13.80 16.37
N ASP A 10 15.40 13.33 17.41
CA ASP A 10 15.50 14.02 18.70
C ASP A 10 16.68 15.02 18.77
N GLY A 11 17.46 15.15 17.69
CA GLY A 11 18.61 16.04 17.57
C GLY A 11 19.93 15.43 18.01
N SER A 12 19.94 14.19 18.53
CA SER A 12 21.18 13.50 18.88
C SER A 12 22.03 13.20 17.64
N VAL A 13 23.35 13.37 17.76
CA VAL A 13 24.33 13.02 16.73
C VAL A 13 24.92 11.65 17.06
N VAL A 14 24.85 10.72 16.12
CA VAL A 14 25.29 9.34 16.30
C VAL A 14 26.07 8.81 15.10
N ASP A 15 26.93 7.85 15.38
CA ASP A 15 27.49 6.91 14.44
C ASP A 15 26.76 5.56 14.60
N VAL A 16 26.41 4.94 13.49
CA VAL A 16 25.64 3.69 13.43
C VAL A 16 26.41 2.66 12.61
N ARG A 17 26.79 1.56 13.23
CA ARG A 17 27.36 0.40 12.53
C ARG A 17 26.26 -0.61 12.27
N LEU A 18 26.13 -1.04 11.03
CA LEU A 18 25.08 -1.94 10.59
C LEU A 18 25.59 -3.07 9.70
N ALA A 19 24.92 -4.21 9.84
CA ALA A 19 24.92 -5.37 8.96
C ALA A 19 23.44 -5.70 8.66
N GLU A 20 23.04 -6.98 8.65
CA GLU A 20 21.61 -7.35 8.56
C GLU A 20 20.76 -6.70 9.66
N THR A 21 21.36 -6.48 10.83
CA THR A 21 20.85 -5.69 11.95
C THR A 21 21.78 -4.52 12.27
N ILE A 22 21.28 -3.54 13.01
CA ILE A 22 22.10 -2.53 13.67
C ILE A 22 22.96 -3.23 14.73
N VAL A 23 24.28 -3.10 14.61
CA VAL A 23 25.25 -3.76 15.48
C VAL A 23 25.60 -2.85 16.66
N GLU A 24 25.79 -1.56 16.40
CA GLU A 24 26.28 -0.61 17.39
C GLU A 24 25.78 0.80 17.06
N VAL A 25 25.43 1.55 18.11
CA VAL A 25 25.06 2.97 18.03
C VAL A 25 25.81 3.70 19.14
N ALA A 26 26.60 4.71 18.79
CA ALA A 26 27.35 5.51 19.76
C ALA A 26 27.55 6.95 19.24
N PRO A 27 27.90 7.92 20.09
CA PRO A 27 28.21 9.29 19.63
C PRO A 27 29.36 9.36 18.62
N ARG A 28 30.27 8.39 18.65
CA ARG A 28 31.38 8.23 17.72
C ARG A 28 31.84 6.78 17.67
N LEU A 29 32.10 6.28 16.46
CA LEU A 29 32.66 4.95 16.21
C LEU A 29 33.86 5.09 15.25
N ASP A 30 34.94 4.37 15.54
CA ASP A 30 36.07 4.29 14.61
C ASP A 30 35.77 3.28 13.50
N ALA A 31 36.10 3.64 12.27
CA ALA A 31 35.95 2.77 11.10
C ALA A 31 36.88 1.55 11.21
N ARG A 32 36.34 0.36 10.95
CA ARG A 32 37.13 -0.88 10.90
C ARG A 32 37.84 -1.00 9.55
N ARG A 33 38.97 -1.72 9.51
CA ARG A 33 39.69 -1.97 8.26
C ARG A 33 38.77 -2.69 7.25
N GLY A 34 38.56 -2.09 6.09
CA GLY A 34 37.71 -2.64 5.02
C GLY A 34 36.20 -2.46 5.25
N GLU A 35 35.80 -1.64 6.23
CA GLU A 35 34.39 -1.28 6.44
C GLU A 35 33.99 -0.15 5.49
N ASP A 36 32.88 -0.33 4.76
CA ASP A 36 32.27 0.76 4.00
C ASP A 36 31.80 1.86 4.96
N VAL A 37 32.21 3.10 4.70
CA VAL A 37 31.85 4.26 5.52
C VAL A 37 31.01 5.22 4.70
N LEU A 38 29.83 5.56 5.21
CA LEU A 38 28.97 6.62 4.70
C LEU A 38 28.99 7.78 5.70
N ASP A 39 29.42 8.94 5.25
CA ASP A 39 29.34 10.16 6.05
C ASP A 39 27.98 10.83 5.84
N ALA A 40 27.16 10.88 6.89
CA ALA A 40 25.86 11.53 6.81
C ALA A 40 25.95 13.05 6.73
N ALA A 41 27.11 13.66 7.01
CA ALA A 41 27.28 15.12 6.99
C ALA A 41 26.20 15.88 7.80
N HIS A 42 25.81 15.33 8.96
CA HIS A 42 24.75 15.85 9.82
C HIS A 42 23.32 15.84 9.21
N ALA A 43 23.11 15.01 8.18
CA ALA A 43 21.80 14.68 7.64
C ALA A 43 20.97 13.82 8.62
N THR A 44 19.65 13.85 8.45
CA THR A 44 18.72 13.14 9.34
C THR A 44 18.67 11.66 9.02
N LEU A 45 18.84 10.80 10.03
CA LEU A 45 18.71 9.35 9.92
C LEU A 45 17.45 8.86 10.61
N ILE A 46 16.66 8.06 9.89
CA ILE A 46 15.44 7.43 10.38
C ILE A 46 15.48 5.92 10.12
N PRO A 47 14.69 5.11 10.86
CA PRO A 47 14.36 3.76 10.39
C PRO A 47 13.79 3.84 8.97
N GLY A 48 14.17 2.89 8.11
CA GLY A 48 13.65 2.85 6.74
C GLY A 48 12.13 2.72 6.73
N LEU A 49 11.46 3.25 5.71
CA LEU A 49 10.00 3.20 5.64
C LEU A 49 9.51 1.79 5.33
N HIS A 50 8.33 1.43 5.83
CA HIS A 50 7.60 0.21 5.54
C HIS A 50 6.21 0.54 5.01
N ASP A 51 5.89 0.12 3.78
CA ASP A 51 4.53 0.26 3.26
C ASP A 51 3.69 -0.94 3.68
N HIS A 52 2.77 -0.73 4.63
CA HIS A 52 2.07 -1.82 5.34
C HIS A 52 0.93 -2.50 4.55
N HIS A 53 0.64 -2.01 3.34
CA HIS A 53 -0.36 -2.59 2.43
C HIS A 53 -0.14 -2.05 1.01
N LEU A 54 0.23 -2.94 0.11
CA LEU A 54 0.23 -2.70 -1.33
C LEU A 54 -0.05 -3.99 -2.11
N HIS A 55 -0.11 -3.87 -3.44
CA HIS A 55 -0.36 -4.96 -4.36
C HIS A 55 0.76 -5.08 -5.41
N LEU A 56 1.83 -5.81 -5.11
CA LEU A 56 3.07 -5.92 -5.88
C LEU A 56 2.86 -6.19 -7.37
N ARG A 57 2.14 -7.26 -7.70
CA ARG A 57 1.91 -7.65 -9.11
C ARG A 57 1.08 -6.62 -9.83
N SER A 58 0.01 -6.12 -9.20
CA SER A 58 -0.84 -5.07 -9.75
C SER A 58 -0.05 -3.79 -9.95
N ALA A 59 0.79 -3.40 -8.99
CA ALA A 59 1.60 -2.19 -9.04
C ALA A 59 2.66 -2.26 -10.13
N ALA A 60 3.35 -3.39 -10.26
CA ALA A 60 4.30 -3.62 -11.35
C ALA A 60 3.59 -3.67 -12.71
N ALA A 61 2.43 -4.33 -12.81
CA ALA A 61 1.61 -4.35 -14.00
C ALA A 61 1.11 -2.96 -14.43
N ALA A 62 0.78 -2.09 -13.48
CA ALA A 62 0.35 -0.72 -13.73
C ALA A 62 1.44 0.13 -14.39
N GLN A 63 2.72 -0.18 -14.18
CA GLN A 63 3.84 0.51 -14.82
C GLN A 63 3.92 0.30 -16.34
N ASP A 64 3.31 -0.80 -16.82
CA ASP A 64 3.21 -1.18 -18.23
C ASP A 64 1.78 -1.01 -18.77
N SER A 65 0.93 -0.25 -18.08
CA SER A 65 -0.47 -0.02 -18.42
C SER A 65 -0.77 1.47 -18.53
N VAL A 66 -1.81 1.82 -19.28
CA VAL A 66 -2.26 3.21 -19.44
C VAL A 66 -3.18 3.57 -18.28
N ARG A 67 -2.95 4.70 -17.62
CA ARG A 67 -3.87 5.22 -16.59
C ARG A 67 -5.05 5.90 -17.28
N LEU A 68 -6.26 5.43 -17.00
CA LEU A 68 -7.49 5.82 -17.70
C LEU A 68 -8.52 6.54 -16.81
N GLY A 69 -8.08 7.08 -15.67
CA GLY A 69 -8.92 7.89 -14.79
C GLY A 69 -8.24 9.15 -14.29
N PRO A 70 -8.94 9.93 -13.45
CA PRO A 70 -8.44 11.20 -12.94
C PRO A 70 -7.17 11.01 -12.09
N PRO A 71 -6.28 12.02 -12.04
CA PRO A 71 -6.35 13.30 -12.75
C PRO A 71 -5.85 13.25 -14.21
N GLN A 72 -5.37 12.12 -14.72
CA GLN A 72 -4.76 12.04 -16.05
C GLN A 72 -5.78 12.01 -17.18
N VAL A 73 -6.92 11.36 -16.95
CA VAL A 73 -8.04 11.27 -17.89
C VAL A 73 -9.31 11.67 -17.16
N ARG A 74 -10.02 12.68 -17.67
CA ARG A 74 -11.22 13.26 -17.06
C ARG A 74 -12.44 13.23 -17.98
N THR A 75 -12.24 13.00 -19.28
CA THR A 75 -13.33 13.02 -20.27
C THR A 75 -13.31 11.79 -21.17
N VAL A 76 -14.45 11.48 -21.76
CA VAL A 76 -14.59 10.40 -22.75
C VAL A 76 -13.66 10.59 -23.97
N ASP A 77 -13.41 11.82 -24.40
CA ASP A 77 -12.52 12.11 -25.52
C ASP A 77 -11.06 11.86 -25.16
N GLU A 78 -10.63 12.24 -23.94
CA GLU A 78 -9.31 11.91 -23.42
C GLU A 78 -9.13 10.39 -23.24
N LEU A 79 -10.17 9.70 -22.76
CA LEU A 79 -10.19 8.23 -22.65
C LEU A 79 -9.99 7.58 -24.03
N ALA A 80 -10.76 8.03 -25.03
CA ALA A 80 -10.64 7.54 -26.40
C ALA A 80 -9.25 7.81 -27.00
N ALA A 81 -8.70 9.00 -26.77
CA ALA A 81 -7.36 9.36 -27.22
C ALA A 81 -6.27 8.49 -26.56
N ALA A 82 -6.36 8.28 -25.24
CA ALA A 82 -5.42 7.46 -24.49
C ALA A 82 -5.44 6.00 -24.95
N LEU A 83 -6.63 5.43 -25.17
CA LEU A 83 -6.79 4.05 -25.67
C LEU A 83 -6.27 3.88 -27.10
N ARG A 84 -6.55 4.83 -27.99
CA ARG A 84 -6.08 4.78 -29.40
C ARG A 84 -4.56 4.97 -29.53
N ALA A 85 -3.97 5.77 -28.64
CA ALA A 85 -2.53 5.98 -28.59
C ALA A 85 -1.76 4.85 -27.87
N ALA A 86 -2.48 3.96 -27.16
CA ALA A 86 -1.87 2.88 -26.40
C ALA A 86 -1.23 1.84 -27.33
N THR A 87 0.03 1.53 -27.10
CA THR A 87 0.71 0.42 -27.78
C THR A 87 0.29 -0.90 -27.15
N PRO A 88 -0.23 -1.88 -27.91
CA PRO A 88 -0.51 -3.20 -27.38
C PRO A 88 0.76 -3.86 -26.84
N ASP A 89 0.62 -4.64 -25.77
CA ASP A 89 1.72 -5.42 -25.23
C ASP A 89 2.16 -6.54 -26.20
N ARG A 90 3.17 -7.32 -25.82
CA ARG A 90 3.68 -8.41 -26.68
C ARG A 90 2.69 -9.55 -26.92
N ASP A 91 1.56 -9.61 -26.20
CA ASP A 91 0.44 -10.51 -26.49
C ASP A 91 -0.64 -9.81 -27.33
N GLY A 92 -0.47 -8.55 -27.68
CA GLY A 92 -1.43 -7.75 -28.45
C GLY A 92 -2.55 -7.15 -27.63
N TRP A 93 -2.39 -7.00 -26.30
CA TRP A 93 -3.39 -6.39 -25.43
C TRP A 93 -3.08 -4.93 -25.12
N VAL A 94 -4.09 -4.07 -25.25
CA VAL A 94 -4.08 -2.75 -24.61
C VAL A 94 -4.58 -2.90 -23.17
N ARG A 95 -3.78 -2.39 -22.23
CA ARG A 95 -4.03 -2.52 -20.79
C ARG A 95 -4.30 -1.14 -20.19
N GLY A 96 -5.50 -0.97 -19.66
CA GLY A 96 -5.92 0.22 -18.92
C GLY A 96 -6.09 -0.07 -17.44
N TYR A 97 -5.85 0.92 -16.58
CA TYR A 97 -6.14 0.82 -15.16
C TYR A 97 -6.59 2.16 -14.57
N GLY A 98 -7.19 2.12 -13.39
CA GLY A 98 -7.58 3.31 -12.63
C GLY A 98 -8.79 4.04 -13.20
N TYR A 99 -9.62 3.37 -13.99
CA TYR A 99 -10.85 3.98 -14.53
C TYR A 99 -11.80 4.40 -13.40
N HIS A 100 -12.57 5.47 -13.64
CA HIS A 100 -13.66 5.95 -12.78
C HIS A 100 -14.83 6.43 -13.64
N GLU A 101 -16.05 6.26 -13.16
CA GLU A 101 -17.29 6.61 -13.85
C GLU A 101 -17.41 8.11 -14.16
N SER A 102 -16.72 8.98 -13.41
CA SER A 102 -16.70 10.43 -13.73
C SER A 102 -16.10 10.76 -15.10
N VAL A 103 -15.38 9.83 -15.73
CA VAL A 103 -14.74 10.04 -17.05
C VAL A 103 -15.73 9.89 -18.20
N ALA A 104 -16.47 8.78 -18.21
CA ALA A 104 -17.33 8.41 -19.33
C ALA A 104 -18.62 7.66 -18.92
N GLY A 105 -18.98 7.68 -17.62
CA GLY A 105 -20.10 6.91 -17.07
C GLY A 105 -19.76 5.43 -16.87
N GLU A 106 -20.75 4.56 -16.96
CA GLU A 106 -20.49 3.12 -16.92
C GLU A 106 -19.76 2.67 -18.20
N LEU A 107 -18.55 2.13 -18.02
CA LEU A 107 -17.76 1.57 -19.12
C LEU A 107 -18.26 0.16 -19.45
N ASP A 108 -18.44 -0.14 -20.73
CA ASP A 108 -18.84 -1.44 -21.25
C ASP A 108 -18.04 -1.81 -22.52
N ALA A 109 -18.26 -3.03 -23.01
CA ALA A 109 -17.63 -3.54 -24.23
C ALA A 109 -17.95 -2.66 -25.45
N ALA A 110 -19.21 -2.22 -25.59
CA ALA A 110 -19.67 -1.44 -26.74
C ALA A 110 -18.98 -0.07 -26.83
N LEU A 111 -18.77 0.60 -25.70
CA LEU A 111 -18.03 1.86 -25.65
C LEU A 111 -16.55 1.65 -25.99
N LEU A 112 -15.92 0.60 -25.47
CA LEU A 112 -14.54 0.28 -25.81
C LEU A 112 -14.36 -0.10 -27.29
N ASP A 113 -15.33 -0.81 -27.89
CA ASP A 113 -15.32 -1.16 -29.31
C ASP A 113 -15.36 0.07 -30.22
N ARG A 114 -16.03 1.16 -29.80
CA ARG A 114 -15.99 2.46 -30.52
C ARG A 114 -14.61 3.09 -30.55
N PHE A 115 -13.74 2.75 -29.60
CA PHE A 115 -12.39 3.31 -29.50
C PHE A 115 -11.36 2.41 -30.18
N CYS A 116 -11.42 1.11 -29.90
CA CYS A 116 -10.47 0.09 -30.35
C CYS A 116 -11.22 -1.21 -30.73
N PRO A 117 -11.84 -1.31 -31.92
CA PRO A 117 -12.69 -2.46 -32.28
C PRO A 117 -11.90 -3.76 -32.50
N GLU A 118 -10.75 -3.68 -33.16
CA GLU A 118 -9.97 -4.86 -33.57
C GLU A 118 -8.91 -5.30 -32.54
N THR A 119 -8.53 -4.40 -31.63
CA THR A 119 -7.47 -4.65 -30.66
C THR A 119 -8.06 -5.07 -29.33
N PRO A 120 -7.67 -6.22 -28.75
CA PRO A 120 -8.10 -6.60 -27.41
C PRO A 120 -7.75 -5.54 -26.35
N VAL A 121 -8.77 -5.01 -25.68
CA VAL A 121 -8.65 -4.03 -24.59
C VAL A 121 -9.15 -4.65 -23.29
N ARG A 122 -8.42 -4.41 -22.20
CA ARG A 122 -8.88 -4.67 -20.84
C ARG A 122 -8.62 -3.45 -19.95
N VAL A 123 -9.62 -3.04 -19.18
CA VAL A 123 -9.55 -1.89 -18.28
C VAL A 123 -9.91 -2.31 -16.87
N ALA A 124 -9.02 -2.08 -15.92
CA ALA A 124 -9.30 -2.26 -14.50
C ALA A 124 -9.87 -0.97 -13.89
N HIS A 125 -10.99 -1.08 -13.17
CA HIS A 125 -11.57 0.01 -12.38
C HIS A 125 -10.69 0.37 -11.18
N ARG A 126 -10.70 1.64 -10.75
CA ARG A 126 -9.88 2.12 -9.62
C ARG A 126 -10.19 1.45 -8.27
N SER A 127 -11.36 0.82 -8.13
CA SER A 127 -11.72 0.05 -6.94
C SER A 127 -11.09 -1.35 -6.88
N GLY A 128 -10.52 -1.84 -7.99
CA GLY A 128 -10.04 -3.22 -8.11
C GLY A 128 -11.16 -4.28 -8.14
N ALA A 129 -12.43 -3.89 -8.11
CA ALA A 129 -13.57 -4.81 -8.07
C ALA A 129 -14.20 -5.09 -9.44
N LEU A 130 -13.82 -4.36 -10.48
CA LEU A 130 -14.39 -4.46 -11.83
C LEU A 130 -13.29 -4.43 -12.89
N TRP A 131 -13.41 -5.32 -13.86
CA TRP A 131 -12.70 -5.27 -15.15
C TRP A 131 -13.70 -5.07 -16.28
N VAL A 132 -13.33 -4.31 -17.30
CA VAL A 132 -14.12 -4.15 -18.52
C VAL A 132 -13.28 -4.54 -19.72
N LEU A 133 -13.79 -5.46 -20.53
CA LEU A 133 -13.16 -5.92 -21.76
C LEU A 133 -14.02 -5.54 -22.97
N ASN A 134 -13.38 -5.23 -24.09
CA ASN A 134 -14.07 -5.03 -25.36
C ASN A 134 -14.41 -6.38 -26.04
N SER A 135 -15.16 -6.35 -27.14
CA SER A 135 -15.59 -7.57 -27.83
C SER A 135 -14.41 -8.43 -28.33
N ALA A 136 -13.36 -7.80 -28.86
CA ALA A 136 -12.15 -8.51 -29.27
C ALA A 136 -11.43 -9.22 -28.10
N GLY A 137 -11.39 -8.57 -26.93
CA GLY A 137 -10.83 -9.14 -25.71
C GLY A 137 -11.66 -10.31 -25.18
N LEU A 138 -12.98 -10.15 -25.12
CA LEU A 138 -13.93 -11.19 -24.71
C LEU A 138 -13.83 -12.45 -25.58
N ALA A 139 -13.81 -12.27 -26.91
CA ALA A 139 -13.63 -13.38 -27.84
C ALA A 139 -12.32 -14.15 -27.57
N ARG A 140 -11.24 -13.42 -27.24
CA ARG A 140 -9.92 -14.01 -27.00
C ARG A 140 -9.83 -14.85 -25.73
N ILE A 141 -10.66 -14.56 -24.73
CA ILE A 141 -10.74 -15.35 -23.49
C ILE A 141 -11.88 -16.39 -23.51
N GLY A 142 -12.53 -16.58 -24.65
CA GLY A 142 -13.64 -17.55 -24.79
C GLY A 142 -14.96 -17.07 -24.20
N MET A 143 -15.14 -15.76 -23.99
CA MET A 143 -16.33 -15.13 -23.41
C MET A 143 -17.05 -14.22 -24.42
N GLY A 144 -17.03 -14.55 -25.71
CA GLY A 144 -17.59 -13.72 -26.78
C GLY A 144 -19.10 -13.45 -26.69
N GLU A 145 -19.84 -14.23 -25.89
CA GLU A 145 -21.27 -14.05 -25.63
C GLU A 145 -21.56 -13.20 -24.36
N HIS A 146 -20.54 -12.67 -23.69
CA HIS A 146 -20.74 -11.84 -22.48
C HIS A 146 -21.50 -10.56 -22.85
N PRO A 147 -22.56 -10.18 -22.12
CA PRO A 147 -23.51 -9.16 -22.57
C PRO A 147 -22.92 -7.76 -22.72
N ASP A 148 -22.00 -7.37 -21.83
CA ASP A 148 -21.51 -5.98 -21.70
C ASP A 148 -19.99 -5.89 -21.42
N GLY A 149 -19.29 -7.02 -21.41
CA GLY A 149 -17.88 -7.12 -21.02
C GLY A 149 -17.49 -6.71 -19.60
N ARG A 150 -18.45 -6.51 -18.69
CA ARG A 150 -18.20 -6.09 -17.29
C ARG A 150 -18.03 -7.31 -16.39
N LEU A 151 -16.82 -7.53 -15.90
CA LEU A 151 -16.44 -8.68 -15.09
C LEU A 151 -16.21 -8.25 -13.64
N LEU A 152 -17.19 -8.53 -12.78
CA LEU A 152 -17.17 -8.16 -11.36
C LEU A 152 -16.46 -9.23 -10.52
N ARG A 153 -15.54 -8.81 -9.64
CA ARG A 153 -14.86 -9.70 -8.68
C ARG A 153 -15.85 -10.46 -7.78
N ALA A 154 -16.97 -9.83 -7.43
CA ALA A 154 -18.01 -10.46 -6.61
C ALA A 154 -18.66 -11.67 -7.30
N GLN A 155 -18.57 -11.80 -8.63
CA GLN A 155 -19.14 -12.89 -9.43
C GLN A 155 -18.14 -14.01 -9.73
N GLY A 156 -16.86 -13.84 -9.40
CA GLY A 156 -15.81 -14.83 -9.65
C GLY A 156 -14.48 -14.19 -10.00
N ASP A 157 -13.55 -14.97 -10.56
CA ASP A 157 -12.34 -14.43 -11.18
C ASP A 157 -12.76 -13.51 -12.34
N PRO A 158 -12.46 -12.20 -12.31
CA PRO A 158 -12.84 -11.29 -13.37
C PRO A 158 -11.95 -11.39 -14.61
N ALA A 159 -11.01 -12.35 -14.65
CA ALA A 159 -9.99 -12.46 -15.69
C ALA A 159 -9.73 -13.91 -16.17
N PRO A 160 -10.75 -14.79 -16.30
CA PRO A 160 -10.51 -16.18 -16.67
C PRO A 160 -9.85 -16.22 -18.05
N GLY A 161 -8.69 -16.85 -18.16
CA GLY A 161 -7.97 -17.00 -19.43
C GLY A 161 -7.21 -15.75 -19.92
N LEU A 162 -7.15 -14.66 -19.14
CA LEU A 162 -6.22 -13.57 -19.45
C LEU A 162 -4.76 -14.06 -19.37
N PRO A 163 -3.84 -13.57 -20.23
CA PRO A 163 -2.44 -13.95 -20.15
C PRO A 163 -1.86 -13.66 -18.76
N GLN A 164 -1.50 -14.73 -18.05
CA GLN A 164 -0.82 -14.63 -16.76
C GLN A 164 0.67 -14.44 -17.00
N ARG A 165 1.16 -13.26 -16.67
CA ARG A 165 2.58 -12.92 -16.75
C ARG A 165 3.03 -12.39 -15.43
N GLU A 166 4.18 -12.89 -14.99
CA GLU A 166 4.86 -12.31 -13.86
C GLU A 166 5.50 -10.98 -14.33
N PRO A 167 5.01 -9.83 -13.83
CA PRO A 167 5.62 -8.55 -14.17
C PRO A 167 7.00 -8.45 -13.50
N SER A 168 7.95 -7.74 -14.12
CA SER A 168 9.22 -7.48 -13.43
C SER A 168 9.01 -6.47 -12.31
N LEU A 169 9.52 -6.80 -11.13
CA LEU A 169 9.43 -5.91 -9.96
C LEU A 169 10.52 -4.84 -9.93
N ARG A 170 11.52 -4.88 -10.83
CA ARG A 170 12.72 -4.03 -10.77
C ARG A 170 12.40 -2.53 -10.76
N ARG A 171 11.51 -2.07 -11.64
CA ARG A 171 11.19 -0.65 -11.77
C ARG A 171 10.45 -0.16 -10.52
N LEU A 172 9.40 -0.88 -10.10
CA LEU A 172 8.67 -0.59 -8.86
C LEU A 172 9.60 -0.60 -7.64
N SER A 173 10.41 -1.64 -7.47
CA SER A 173 11.31 -1.78 -6.32
C SER A 173 12.34 -0.66 -6.22
N ARG A 174 12.89 -0.20 -7.35
CA ARG A 174 13.80 0.95 -7.39
C ARG A 174 13.09 2.26 -7.05
N GLN A 175 11.86 2.45 -7.49
CA GLN A 175 11.06 3.64 -7.14
C GLN A 175 10.75 3.67 -5.63
N LEU A 176 10.37 2.53 -5.06
CA LEU A 176 10.15 2.38 -3.62
C LEU A 176 11.45 2.66 -2.84
N ALA A 177 12.57 2.08 -3.27
CA ALA A 177 13.87 2.33 -2.64
C ALA A 177 14.28 3.81 -2.72
N ALA A 178 14.06 4.48 -3.85
CA ALA A 178 14.34 5.91 -4.01
C ALA A 178 13.50 6.80 -3.07
N ARG A 179 12.35 6.30 -2.60
CA ARG A 179 11.47 6.98 -1.63
C ARG A 179 11.75 6.58 -0.17
N GLY A 180 12.83 5.85 0.11
CA GLY A 180 13.17 5.45 1.48
C GLY A 180 12.46 4.18 1.96
N VAL A 181 11.72 3.50 1.08
CA VAL A 181 10.99 2.27 1.42
C VAL A 181 11.96 1.08 1.45
N THR A 182 12.06 0.48 2.63
CA THR A 182 12.93 -0.65 2.96
C THR A 182 12.15 -1.95 3.17
N GLY A 183 10.88 -1.85 3.53
CA GLY A 183 9.98 -2.99 3.74
C GLY A 183 8.62 -2.76 3.10
N ILE A 184 7.96 -3.83 2.71
CA ILE A 184 6.61 -3.80 2.13
C ILE A 184 5.78 -4.97 2.63
N THR A 185 4.48 -4.76 2.72
CA THR A 185 3.50 -5.83 2.96
C THR A 185 2.64 -6.03 1.73
N GLU A 186 2.75 -7.22 1.14
CA GLU A 186 1.95 -7.65 0.02
C GLU A 186 0.58 -8.13 0.49
N ALA A 187 -0.47 -7.42 0.09
CA ALA A 187 -1.81 -7.52 0.65
C ALA A 187 -2.87 -8.03 -0.34
N THR A 188 -2.47 -8.61 -1.48
CA THR A 188 -3.43 -9.27 -2.39
C THR A 188 -3.96 -10.55 -1.74
N PRO A 189 -5.29 -10.77 -1.72
CA PRO A 189 -5.86 -12.00 -1.17
C PRO A 189 -5.49 -13.23 -1.99
N GLY A 190 -5.44 -14.38 -1.33
CA GLY A 190 -5.31 -15.68 -1.99
C GLY A 190 -3.91 -16.07 -2.47
N HIS A 191 -2.88 -15.26 -2.22
CA HIS A 191 -1.49 -15.66 -2.51
C HIS A 191 -1.10 -16.90 -1.72
N GLY A 192 -0.70 -17.96 -2.43
CA GLY A 192 -0.28 -19.24 -1.84
C GLY A 192 1.21 -19.52 -2.00
N ASP A 193 1.60 -20.79 -1.79
CA ASP A 193 2.98 -21.25 -1.82
C ASP A 193 3.71 -20.87 -3.12
N THR A 194 3.04 -21.02 -4.26
CA THR A 194 3.60 -20.69 -5.57
C THR A 194 3.91 -19.20 -5.69
N ASP A 195 3.03 -18.33 -5.20
CA ASP A 195 3.20 -16.88 -5.30
C ASP A 195 4.33 -16.41 -4.39
N VAL A 196 4.34 -16.90 -3.15
CA VAL A 196 5.39 -16.61 -2.17
C VAL A 196 6.76 -17.07 -2.68
N ALA A 197 6.84 -18.25 -3.31
CA ALA A 197 8.07 -18.75 -3.94
C ALA A 197 8.54 -17.86 -5.11
N VAL A 198 7.62 -17.36 -5.93
CA VAL A 198 7.93 -16.44 -7.03
C VAL A 198 8.51 -15.13 -6.49
N PHE A 199 7.92 -14.57 -5.43
CA PHE A 199 8.45 -13.36 -4.81
C PHE A 199 9.81 -13.58 -4.16
N ALA A 200 10.00 -14.71 -3.47
CA ALA A 200 11.31 -15.08 -2.92
C ALA A 200 12.38 -15.19 -4.01
N ALA A 201 12.05 -15.80 -5.15
CA ALA A 201 12.95 -15.89 -6.29
C ALA A 201 13.25 -14.51 -6.89
N ALA A 202 12.28 -13.60 -6.97
CA ALA A 202 12.49 -12.22 -7.41
C ALA A 202 13.45 -11.46 -6.47
N ARG A 203 13.32 -11.63 -5.14
CA ARG A 203 14.29 -11.10 -4.17
C ARG A 203 15.68 -11.69 -4.36
N GLY A 204 15.78 -13.01 -4.51
CA GLY A 204 17.05 -13.72 -4.73
C GLY A 204 17.79 -13.27 -6.00
N ARG A 205 17.07 -12.80 -7.04
CA ARG A 205 17.64 -12.20 -8.27
C ARG A 205 17.88 -10.69 -8.19
N GLY A 206 17.66 -10.06 -7.04
CA GLY A 206 17.77 -8.62 -6.86
C GLY A 206 16.74 -7.82 -7.68
N GLU A 207 15.58 -8.41 -8.00
CA GLU A 207 14.46 -7.68 -8.60
C GLU A 207 13.66 -6.88 -7.59
N LEU A 208 13.55 -7.42 -6.38
CA LEU A 208 12.89 -6.78 -5.24
C LEU A 208 13.92 -6.56 -4.13
N LEU A 209 14.24 -5.28 -3.90
CA LEU A 209 15.25 -4.81 -2.95
C LEU A 209 14.72 -4.76 -1.52
N GLN A 210 13.41 -4.55 -1.35
CA GLN A 210 12.76 -4.40 -0.04
C GLN A 210 12.70 -5.74 0.72
N ARG A 211 12.57 -5.68 2.04
CA ARG A 211 12.04 -6.78 2.85
C ARG A 211 10.58 -7.01 2.50
N LEU A 212 10.19 -8.27 2.40
CA LEU A 212 8.85 -8.65 1.99
C LEU A 212 8.13 -9.41 3.10
N HIS A 213 6.94 -8.92 3.44
CA HIS A 213 5.96 -9.61 4.25
C HIS A 213 4.73 -9.89 3.40
N CYS A 214 4.22 -11.11 3.37
CA CYS A 214 3.04 -11.47 2.58
C CYS A 214 1.87 -11.82 3.48
N LEU A 215 0.71 -11.20 3.24
CA LEU A 215 -0.54 -11.69 3.78
C LEU A 215 -0.91 -12.96 3.04
N ALA A 216 -1.00 -14.07 3.76
CA ALA A 216 -1.15 -15.39 3.16
C ALA A 216 -2.15 -16.25 3.95
N PRO A 217 -2.84 -17.19 3.29
CA PRO A 217 -3.69 -18.17 3.96
C PRO A 217 -2.93 -18.96 5.04
N ALA A 218 -3.66 -19.42 6.05
CA ALA A 218 -3.10 -20.32 7.05
C ALA A 218 -2.54 -21.59 6.38
N GLY A 219 -1.30 -21.95 6.73
CA GLY A 219 -0.61 -23.13 6.19
C GLY A 219 0.25 -22.88 4.95
N THR A 220 0.31 -21.65 4.43
CA THR A 220 1.25 -21.29 3.36
C THR A 220 2.69 -21.56 3.78
N ALA A 221 3.45 -22.23 2.92
CA ALA A 221 4.83 -22.60 3.18
C ALA A 221 5.75 -21.35 3.23
N PRO A 222 6.70 -21.28 4.19
CA PRO A 222 7.66 -20.19 4.23
C PRO A 222 8.61 -20.27 3.03
N ALA A 223 9.07 -19.11 2.56
CA ALA A 223 10.11 -19.03 1.53
C ALA A 223 11.29 -18.16 2.01
N PRO A 224 12.52 -18.42 1.52
CA PRO A 224 13.69 -17.66 1.93
C PRO A 224 13.53 -16.15 1.74
N GLY A 225 13.73 -15.39 2.81
CA GLY A 225 13.63 -13.94 2.77
C GLY A 225 12.21 -13.39 2.61
N VAL A 226 11.16 -14.18 2.85
CA VAL A 226 9.78 -13.70 2.88
C VAL A 226 9.18 -14.08 4.23
N THR A 227 8.62 -13.10 4.95
CA THR A 227 7.84 -13.38 6.16
C THR A 227 6.35 -13.45 5.81
N LEU A 228 5.59 -14.22 6.60
CA LEU A 228 4.17 -14.44 6.37
C LEU A 228 3.36 -13.78 7.48
N GLY A 229 2.21 -13.23 7.10
CA GLY A 229 1.27 -12.54 7.96
C GLY A 229 -0.12 -13.16 7.93
N PRO A 230 -1.12 -12.45 8.47
CA PRO A 230 -2.49 -12.96 8.54
C PRO A 230 -3.10 -13.22 7.16
N ALA A 231 -4.18 -14.02 7.13
CA ALA A 231 -4.94 -14.28 5.91
C ALA A 231 -5.70 -13.03 5.48
N LYS A 232 -5.49 -12.55 4.25
CA LYS A 232 -6.23 -11.43 3.70
C LYS A 232 -7.60 -11.86 3.18
N ILE A 233 -8.65 -11.19 3.64
CA ILE A 233 -10.03 -11.37 3.15
C ILE A 233 -10.59 -10.02 2.69
N ILE A 234 -11.26 -10.03 1.54
CA ILE A 234 -12.00 -8.88 1.04
C ILE A 234 -13.48 -9.06 1.34
N LEU A 235 -14.09 -8.05 1.98
CA LEU A 235 -15.52 -8.00 2.22
C LEU A 235 -16.19 -7.24 1.07
N ASP A 236 -17.22 -7.84 0.47
CA ASP A 236 -18.06 -7.21 -0.55
C ASP A 236 -19.43 -6.90 0.04
N ASP A 237 -19.89 -5.66 -0.05
CA ASP A 237 -21.18 -5.21 0.53
C ASP A 237 -22.34 -6.10 0.12
N ALA A 238 -22.42 -6.46 -1.17
CA ALA A 238 -23.48 -7.31 -1.72
C ALA A 238 -23.46 -8.76 -1.21
N ARG A 239 -22.39 -9.18 -0.53
CA ARG A 239 -22.16 -10.56 -0.07
C ARG A 239 -21.80 -10.66 1.41
N LEU A 240 -22.00 -9.59 2.19
CA LEU A 240 -21.74 -9.60 3.62
C LEU A 240 -22.54 -10.72 4.30
N ASN A 241 -21.83 -11.56 5.05
CA ASN A 241 -22.38 -12.69 5.77
C ASN A 241 -21.63 -12.87 7.08
N LEU A 242 -22.27 -12.50 8.19
CA LEU A 242 -21.69 -12.54 9.53
C LEU A 242 -21.28 -13.96 9.93
N ASP A 243 -22.17 -14.95 9.78
CA ASP A 243 -21.91 -16.33 10.20
C ASP A 243 -20.72 -16.94 9.44
N ALA A 244 -20.63 -16.68 8.13
CA ALA A 244 -19.52 -17.13 7.31
C ALA A 244 -18.20 -16.46 7.73
N LEU A 245 -18.23 -15.17 8.09
CA LEU A 245 -17.06 -14.44 8.55
C LEU A 245 -16.60 -14.92 9.94
N VAL A 246 -17.52 -15.11 10.89
CA VAL A 246 -17.23 -15.70 12.21
C VAL A 246 -16.58 -17.06 12.04
N LYS A 247 -17.14 -17.92 11.18
CA LYS A 247 -16.54 -19.22 10.89
C LYS A 247 -15.12 -19.07 10.33
N ALA A 248 -14.90 -18.17 9.38
CA ALA A 248 -13.58 -17.94 8.80
C ALA A 248 -12.55 -17.46 9.84
N LEU A 249 -12.95 -16.57 10.77
CA LEU A 249 -12.11 -16.15 11.89
C LEU A 249 -11.76 -17.34 12.79
N CYS A 250 -12.76 -18.08 13.28
CA CYS A 250 -12.53 -19.25 14.13
C CYS A 250 -11.63 -20.31 13.47
N ASP A 251 -11.84 -20.59 12.18
CA ASP A 251 -11.03 -21.56 11.42
C ASP A 251 -9.55 -21.12 11.36
N ASN A 252 -9.26 -19.84 11.13
CA ASN A 252 -7.89 -19.31 11.12
C ASN A 252 -7.28 -19.25 12.53
N HIS A 253 -8.03 -18.73 13.51
CA HIS A 253 -7.57 -18.60 14.90
C HIS A 253 -7.27 -19.95 15.56
N SER A 254 -8.02 -21.01 15.22
CA SER A 254 -7.74 -22.38 15.67
C SER A 254 -6.37 -22.92 15.22
N ARG A 255 -5.75 -22.28 14.23
CA ARG A 255 -4.41 -22.59 13.68
C ARG A 255 -3.37 -21.55 14.11
N ASP A 256 -3.67 -20.72 15.10
CA ASP A 256 -2.84 -19.59 15.56
C ASP A 256 -2.49 -18.59 14.43
N HIS A 257 -3.44 -18.38 13.53
CA HIS A 257 -3.28 -17.52 12.35
C HIS A 257 -4.29 -16.38 12.37
N GLY A 258 -3.84 -15.14 12.23
CA GLY A 258 -4.75 -13.98 12.19
C GLY A 258 -5.42 -13.75 10.84
N VAL A 259 -6.29 -12.74 10.79
CA VAL A 259 -7.02 -12.32 9.60
C VAL A 259 -6.90 -10.80 9.39
N ALA A 260 -6.62 -10.41 8.14
CA ALA A 260 -6.62 -9.04 7.67
C ALA A 260 -7.89 -8.77 6.86
N LEU A 261 -8.81 -7.95 7.39
CA LEU A 261 -10.10 -7.66 6.76
C LEU A 261 -10.09 -6.32 6.02
N HIS A 262 -10.37 -6.34 4.71
CA HIS A 262 -10.68 -5.12 3.94
C HIS A 262 -12.02 -4.53 4.36
N CYS A 263 -11.99 -3.32 4.94
CA CYS A 263 -13.17 -2.60 5.39
C CYS A 263 -13.13 -1.15 4.91
N VAL A 264 -13.84 -0.84 3.82
CA VAL A 264 -13.96 0.50 3.24
C VAL A 264 -15.33 1.13 3.45
N THR A 265 -16.33 0.37 3.87
CA THR A 265 -17.68 0.89 4.19
C THR A 265 -18.02 0.67 5.67
N ASP A 266 -18.95 1.46 6.18
CA ASP A 266 -19.54 1.25 7.52
C ASP A 266 -20.12 -0.16 7.66
N ALA A 267 -20.87 -0.65 6.67
CA ALA A 267 -21.44 -1.99 6.71
C ALA A 267 -20.37 -3.08 6.84
N GLN A 268 -19.26 -2.98 6.10
CA GLN A 268 -18.14 -3.92 6.23
C GLN A 268 -17.51 -3.86 7.61
N LEU A 269 -17.23 -2.65 8.12
CA LEU A 269 -16.63 -2.45 9.43
C LEU A 269 -17.53 -2.98 10.56
N THR A 270 -18.82 -2.69 10.50
CA THR A 270 -19.83 -3.14 11.47
C THR A 270 -19.92 -4.67 11.50
N VAL A 271 -19.97 -5.33 10.33
CA VAL A 271 -19.98 -6.80 10.26
C VAL A 271 -18.66 -7.40 10.75
N ALA A 272 -17.52 -6.77 10.44
CA ALA A 272 -16.21 -7.22 10.91
C ALA A 272 -16.10 -7.14 12.45
N ILE A 273 -16.51 -6.01 13.05
CA ILE A 273 -16.55 -5.83 14.51
C ILE A 273 -17.43 -6.90 15.16
N ALA A 274 -18.65 -7.11 14.65
CA ALA A 274 -19.55 -8.13 15.17
C ALA A 274 -18.95 -9.55 15.05
N ALA A 275 -18.24 -9.83 13.95
CA ALA A 275 -17.59 -11.12 13.77
C ALA A 275 -16.47 -11.35 14.79
N TRP A 276 -15.62 -10.35 15.04
CA TRP A 276 -14.57 -10.45 16.07
C TRP A 276 -15.12 -10.47 17.49
N GLN A 277 -16.19 -9.75 17.79
CA GLN A 277 -16.89 -9.83 19.08
C GLN A 277 -17.42 -11.25 19.34
N SER A 278 -17.85 -11.95 18.29
CA SER A 278 -18.34 -13.33 18.39
C SER A 278 -17.23 -14.38 18.41
N ALA A 279 -16.18 -14.24 17.58
CA ALA A 279 -15.11 -15.21 17.43
C ALA A 279 -13.99 -15.06 18.48
N GLY A 280 -13.86 -13.85 19.05
CA GLY A 280 -12.65 -13.40 19.73
C GLY A 280 -11.65 -12.77 18.74
N ALA A 281 -10.79 -11.89 19.26
CA ALA A 281 -9.70 -11.29 18.49
C ALA A 281 -8.42 -12.12 18.62
N HIS A 282 -7.65 -12.20 17.54
CA HIS A 282 -6.31 -12.74 17.52
C HIS A 282 -5.26 -11.63 17.47
N ARG A 283 -4.07 -11.86 18.05
CA ARG A 283 -2.99 -10.85 18.13
C ARG A 283 -2.51 -10.33 16.77
N ASP A 284 -2.67 -11.15 15.72
CA ASP A 284 -2.25 -10.85 14.35
C ASP A 284 -3.43 -10.38 13.48
N ASP A 285 -4.63 -10.25 14.05
CA ASP A 285 -5.77 -9.66 13.34
C ASP A 285 -5.50 -8.18 13.04
N ARG A 286 -5.97 -7.73 11.88
CA ARG A 286 -5.87 -6.34 11.47
C ARG A 286 -7.02 -5.90 10.57
N ILE A 287 -7.36 -4.62 10.65
CA ILE A 287 -8.31 -3.97 9.75
C ILE A 287 -7.52 -3.23 8.68
N GLU A 288 -7.91 -3.44 7.44
CA GLU A 288 -7.36 -2.76 6.28
C GLU A 288 -8.33 -1.66 5.86
N HIS A 289 -7.77 -0.49 5.59
CA HIS A 289 -8.45 0.75 5.24
C HIS A 289 -9.13 1.43 6.42
N ALA A 290 -10.21 0.84 6.95
CA ALA A 290 -11.14 1.53 7.86
C ALA A 290 -11.52 2.91 7.30
N ALA A 291 -11.91 2.96 6.02
CA ALA A 291 -12.10 4.21 5.29
C ALA A 291 -13.26 5.05 5.88
N VAL A 292 -14.29 4.39 6.40
CA VAL A 292 -15.44 4.98 7.11
C VAL A 292 -15.51 4.38 8.51
N VAL A 293 -15.41 5.22 9.54
CA VAL A 293 -15.52 4.83 10.96
C VAL A 293 -16.51 5.76 11.66
N PRO A 294 -17.77 5.33 11.84
CA PRO A 294 -18.75 6.06 12.64
C PRO A 294 -18.31 6.21 14.11
N ASP A 295 -18.78 7.27 14.77
CA ASP A 295 -18.38 7.59 16.15
C ASP A 295 -18.67 6.47 17.15
N ASP A 296 -19.80 5.80 16.97
CA ASP A 296 -20.27 4.70 17.83
C ASP A 296 -19.54 3.37 17.60
N ARG A 297 -18.60 3.30 16.63
CA ARG A 297 -17.70 2.16 16.42
C ARG A 297 -16.34 2.31 17.10
N LEU A 298 -15.95 3.52 17.50
CA LEU A 298 -14.61 3.76 18.09
C LEU A 298 -14.39 2.98 19.39
N ALA A 299 -15.40 2.93 20.27
CA ALA A 299 -15.32 2.19 21.51
C ALA A 299 -15.20 0.67 21.29
N ASP A 300 -15.93 0.14 20.31
CA ASP A 300 -15.86 -1.28 19.94
C ASP A 300 -14.47 -1.63 19.41
N LEU A 301 -13.91 -0.81 18.52
CA LEU A 301 -12.56 -0.99 17.97
C LEU A 301 -11.48 -0.93 19.06
N ALA A 302 -11.60 0.02 19.98
CA ALA A 302 -10.68 0.14 21.11
C ALA A 302 -10.74 -1.11 22.01
N ALA A 303 -11.94 -1.64 22.27
CA ALA A 303 -12.13 -2.86 23.06
C ALA A 303 -11.57 -4.12 22.39
N LEU A 304 -11.63 -4.19 21.05
CA LEU A 304 -11.06 -5.30 20.29
C LEU A 304 -9.52 -5.30 20.28
N GLY A 305 -8.88 -4.13 20.39
CA GLY A 305 -7.42 -4.01 20.37
C GLY A 305 -6.77 -4.37 19.02
N ILE A 306 -7.55 -4.37 17.94
CA ILE A 306 -7.10 -4.74 16.60
C ILE A 306 -6.44 -3.54 15.91
N THR A 307 -5.31 -3.77 15.24
CA THR A 307 -4.57 -2.71 14.54
C THR A 307 -5.26 -2.31 13.24
N VAL A 308 -5.32 -1.01 12.96
CA VAL A 308 -5.83 -0.46 11.70
C VAL A 308 -4.67 -0.05 10.79
N ILE A 309 -4.69 -0.49 9.53
CA ILE A 309 -3.78 -0.08 8.46
C ILE A 309 -4.55 0.79 7.47
N THR A 310 -4.27 2.10 7.43
CA THR A 310 -5.09 3.06 6.67
C THR A 310 -4.28 3.93 5.69
N GLN A 311 -4.97 4.59 4.76
CA GLN A 311 -4.38 5.22 3.57
C GLN A 311 -4.82 6.68 3.42
N PRO A 312 -4.23 7.61 4.19
CA PRO A 312 -4.61 9.02 4.15
C PRO A 312 -4.39 9.68 2.79
N ASN A 313 -3.53 9.12 1.91
CA ASN A 313 -3.38 9.62 0.54
C ASN A 313 -4.70 9.67 -0.22
N PHE A 314 -5.68 8.82 0.07
CA PHE A 314 -6.99 8.89 -0.58
C PHE A 314 -7.75 10.19 -0.26
N VAL A 315 -7.44 10.88 0.84
CA VAL A 315 -7.95 12.24 1.07
C VAL A 315 -7.40 13.21 0.02
N ALA A 316 -6.10 13.14 -0.28
CA ALA A 316 -5.45 14.01 -1.25
C ALA A 316 -5.76 13.65 -2.70
N GLU A 317 -6.02 12.37 -2.98
CA GLU A 317 -6.29 11.87 -4.32
C GLU A 317 -7.78 11.95 -4.70
N ARG A 318 -8.68 11.76 -3.72
CA ARG A 318 -10.12 11.54 -3.94
C ARG A 318 -11.02 12.36 -3.02
N GLY A 319 -10.46 13.28 -2.24
CA GLY A 319 -11.21 14.05 -1.24
C GLY A 319 -12.37 14.85 -1.81
N ASP A 320 -12.25 15.36 -3.05
CA ASP A 320 -13.35 16.09 -3.70
C ASP A 320 -14.52 15.17 -4.06
N ASP A 321 -14.25 13.93 -4.47
CA ASP A 321 -15.28 12.92 -4.71
C ASP A 321 -16.06 12.64 -3.41
N TYR A 322 -15.34 12.46 -2.29
CA TYR A 322 -15.96 12.27 -0.98
C TYR A 322 -16.81 13.47 -0.55
N LEU A 323 -16.34 14.69 -0.77
CA LEU A 323 -17.11 15.90 -0.43
C LEU A 323 -18.39 16.02 -1.27
N ALA A 324 -18.40 15.49 -2.49
CA ALA A 324 -19.54 15.54 -3.39
C ALA A 324 -20.55 14.41 -3.17
N GLU A 325 -20.07 13.20 -2.85
CA GLU A 325 -20.88 11.98 -2.83
C GLU A 325 -21.37 11.58 -1.43
N ILE A 326 -20.66 12.00 -0.37
CA ILE A 326 -20.97 11.64 1.02
C ILE A 326 -21.68 12.81 1.70
N GLU A 327 -22.67 12.51 2.53
CA GLU A 327 -23.42 13.52 3.27
C GLU A 327 -22.49 14.36 4.18
N PRO A 328 -22.65 15.70 4.21
CA PRO A 328 -21.73 16.58 4.94
C PRO A 328 -21.54 16.27 6.43
N ASP A 329 -22.59 15.76 7.09
CA ASP A 329 -22.58 15.37 8.50
C ASP A 329 -21.86 14.04 8.77
N ARG A 330 -21.42 13.33 7.71
CA ARG A 330 -20.63 12.10 7.79
C ARG A 330 -19.18 12.29 7.34
N HIS A 331 -18.80 13.47 6.88
CA HIS A 331 -17.42 13.74 6.42
C HIS A 331 -16.38 13.52 7.52
N HIS A 332 -16.75 13.67 8.80
CA HIS A 332 -15.86 13.37 9.93
C HIS A 332 -15.61 11.88 10.11
N GLU A 333 -16.40 11.00 9.50
CA GLU A 333 -16.24 9.54 9.57
C GLU A 333 -15.08 9.04 8.69
N LEU A 334 -14.52 9.89 7.82
CA LEU A 334 -13.63 9.48 6.73
C LEU A 334 -12.15 9.53 7.10
N TRP A 335 -11.46 8.39 6.89
CA TRP A 335 -10.00 8.26 7.01
C TRP A 335 -9.46 8.80 8.35
N ARG A 336 -10.10 8.45 9.47
CA ARG A 336 -9.96 9.12 10.78
C ARG A 336 -8.67 8.75 11.52
N LEU A 337 -7.61 9.56 11.39
CA LEU A 337 -6.35 9.26 12.08
C LEU A 337 -6.34 9.71 13.54
N ALA A 338 -6.83 10.91 13.85
CA ALA A 338 -6.75 11.45 15.21
C ALA A 338 -7.73 10.69 16.12
N SER A 339 -8.98 10.52 15.68
CA SER A 339 -10.00 9.84 16.49
C SER A 339 -9.63 8.40 16.81
N LEU A 340 -9.06 7.64 15.86
CA LEU A 340 -8.60 6.28 16.14
C LEU A 340 -7.52 6.28 17.24
N ARG A 341 -6.49 7.12 17.09
CA ARG A 341 -5.38 7.20 18.04
C ARG A 341 -5.79 7.69 19.42
N ASP A 342 -6.64 8.71 19.48
CA ASP A 342 -7.08 9.33 20.72
C ASP A 342 -7.97 8.37 21.54
N ASN A 343 -8.58 7.38 20.87
CA ASN A 343 -9.28 6.25 21.49
C ASN A 343 -8.38 5.03 21.76
N GLY A 344 -7.06 5.16 21.62
CA GLY A 344 -6.10 4.09 21.92
C GLY A 344 -6.02 2.98 20.86
N ILE A 345 -6.62 3.16 19.68
CA ILE A 345 -6.54 2.19 18.59
C ILE A 345 -5.18 2.32 17.91
N ALA A 346 -4.51 1.19 17.74
CA ALA A 346 -3.21 1.12 17.08
C ALA A 346 -3.38 1.37 15.56
N VAL A 347 -2.60 2.31 15.01
CA VAL A 347 -2.70 2.72 13.60
C VAL A 347 -1.32 2.69 12.93
N ALA A 348 -1.27 2.15 11.73
CA ALA A 348 -0.14 2.28 10.80
C ALA A 348 -0.64 2.74 9.42
N LEU A 349 0.28 3.25 8.60
CA LEU A 349 -0.05 3.80 7.29
C LEU A 349 0.47 2.94 6.15
N SER A 350 -0.18 3.07 5.00
CA SER A 350 0.23 2.45 3.75
C SER A 350 -0.21 3.30 2.56
N THR A 351 0.17 2.91 1.35
CA THR A 351 -0.22 3.63 0.12
C THR A 351 -1.30 2.92 -0.69
N ASP A 352 -1.47 1.60 -0.50
CA ASP A 352 -2.36 0.76 -1.28
C ASP A 352 -2.10 0.84 -2.81
N THR A 353 -0.82 0.94 -3.18
CA THR A 353 -0.43 1.03 -4.60
C THR A 353 -0.74 -0.29 -5.34
N PRO A 354 -1.31 -0.26 -6.56
CA PRO A 354 -1.51 0.91 -7.45
C PRO A 354 -2.87 1.59 -7.34
N PHE A 355 -3.71 1.24 -6.37
CA PHE A 355 -4.98 1.92 -6.18
C PHE A 355 -4.76 3.34 -5.65
N GLY A 356 -3.75 3.54 -4.80
CA GLY A 356 -3.11 4.83 -4.54
C GLY A 356 -1.79 5.04 -5.31
N ASP A 357 -1.25 6.25 -5.29
CA ASP A 357 -0.09 6.64 -6.11
C ASP A 357 1.29 6.15 -5.60
N GLY A 358 1.32 5.37 -4.53
CA GLY A 358 2.52 4.66 -4.07
C GLY A 358 3.63 5.53 -3.47
N ASP A 359 3.35 6.81 -3.19
CA ASP A 359 4.29 7.71 -2.52
C ASP A 359 3.96 7.79 -1.01
N PRO A 360 4.78 7.18 -0.12
CA PRO A 360 4.54 7.25 1.31
C PRO A 360 4.67 8.68 1.86
N TRP A 361 5.47 9.55 1.24
CA TRP A 361 5.61 10.94 1.66
C TRP A 361 4.36 11.75 1.33
N ALA A 362 3.74 11.51 0.17
CA ALA A 362 2.43 12.05 -0.15
C ALA A 362 1.34 11.56 0.83
N ALA A 363 1.36 10.27 1.21
CA ALA A 363 0.46 9.76 2.23
C ALA A 363 0.67 10.44 3.60
N MET A 364 1.92 10.64 4.02
CA MET A 364 2.23 11.39 5.24
C MET A 364 1.77 12.85 5.17
N ARG A 365 1.97 13.54 4.04
CA ARG A 365 1.44 14.90 3.84
C ARG A 365 -0.08 14.93 3.90
N ALA A 366 -0.76 13.94 3.31
CA ALA A 366 -2.20 13.85 3.38
C ALA A 366 -2.68 13.61 4.83
N ALA A 367 -1.94 12.86 5.65
CA ALA A 367 -2.21 12.69 7.08
C ALA A 367 -2.10 14.01 7.88
N VAL A 368 -1.14 14.86 7.51
CA VAL A 368 -0.86 16.14 8.19
C VAL A 368 -1.82 17.24 7.75
N TYR A 369 -2.00 17.39 6.43
CA TYR A 369 -2.72 18.54 5.86
C TYR A 369 -4.18 18.22 5.53
N ARG A 370 -4.48 16.97 5.16
CA ARG A 370 -5.82 16.51 4.72
C ARG A 370 -6.44 17.36 3.62
N SER A 371 -5.60 17.98 2.79
CA SER A 371 -6.03 18.78 1.64
C SER A 371 -6.51 17.87 0.53
N THR A 372 -7.68 18.17 -0.03
CA THR A 372 -8.25 17.51 -1.22
C THR A 372 -7.63 18.09 -2.50
N PRO A 373 -7.89 17.51 -3.69
CA PRO A 373 -7.37 18.07 -4.95
C PRO A 373 -7.76 19.53 -5.21
N SER A 374 -8.96 19.97 -4.82
CA SER A 374 -9.42 21.36 -4.91
C SER A 374 -8.84 22.30 -3.85
N GLY A 375 -8.14 21.76 -2.85
CA GLY A 375 -7.57 22.50 -1.72
C GLY A 375 -8.51 22.64 -0.52
N ALA A 376 -9.69 22.03 -0.54
CA ALA A 376 -10.53 21.91 0.66
C ALA A 376 -9.83 21.03 1.71
N VAL A 377 -10.19 21.18 2.98
CA VAL A 377 -9.66 20.33 4.06
C VAL A 377 -10.75 19.38 4.54
N LEU A 378 -10.61 18.10 4.22
CA LEU A 378 -11.54 17.07 4.67
C LEU A 378 -11.23 16.69 6.11
N GLY A 379 -12.18 16.82 7.03
CA GLY A 379 -12.02 16.40 8.43
C GLY A 379 -10.78 17.01 9.13
N PRO A 380 -10.71 18.34 9.32
CA PRO A 380 -9.53 19.01 9.90
C PRO A 380 -9.14 18.52 11.30
N ALA A 381 -10.09 18.00 12.08
CA ALA A 381 -9.83 17.39 13.39
C ALA A 381 -9.04 16.08 13.32
N GLU A 382 -9.05 15.41 12.16
CA GLU A 382 -8.38 14.12 11.95
C GLU A 382 -6.91 14.25 11.52
N ARG A 383 -6.34 15.45 11.60
CA ARG A 383 -4.92 15.71 11.31
C ARG A 383 -4.03 15.12 12.40
N VAL A 384 -2.86 14.64 11.99
CA VAL A 384 -1.79 14.23 12.91
C VAL A 384 -0.52 15.04 12.66
N SER A 385 0.38 15.07 13.64
CA SER A 385 1.68 15.73 13.46
C SER A 385 2.54 15.00 12.40
N ALA A 386 3.43 15.74 11.74
CA ALA A 386 4.40 15.17 10.79
C ALA A 386 5.24 14.03 11.41
N ARG A 387 5.67 14.19 12.67
CA ARG A 387 6.39 13.15 13.41
C ARG A 387 5.54 11.90 13.62
N THR A 388 4.26 12.08 13.92
CA THR A 388 3.31 10.97 14.08
C THR A 388 3.10 10.23 12.76
N ALA A 389 2.87 10.96 11.66
CA ALA A 389 2.69 10.38 10.33
C ALA A 389 3.93 9.57 9.90
N LEU A 390 5.13 10.11 10.12
CA LEU A 390 6.39 9.40 9.86
C LEU A 390 6.56 8.14 10.71
N ALA A 391 6.22 8.21 12.00
CA ALA A 391 6.30 7.06 12.89
C ALA A 391 5.40 5.90 12.42
N MET A 392 4.25 6.19 11.82
CA MET A 392 3.31 5.18 11.31
C MET A 392 3.78 4.44 10.04
N PHE A 393 4.85 4.93 9.38
CA PHE A 393 5.54 4.24 8.30
C PHE A 393 6.84 3.56 8.74
N THR A 394 7.23 3.64 10.02
CA THR A 394 8.47 3.00 10.51
C THR A 394 8.21 1.74 11.34
N GLY A 395 6.97 1.24 11.28
CA GLY A 395 6.52 0.01 11.91
C GLY A 395 7.31 -1.23 11.51
N ARG A 396 7.10 -2.32 12.27
CA ARG A 396 7.54 -3.67 11.88
C ARG A 396 6.47 -4.32 11.02
N ALA A 397 6.86 -5.25 10.15
CA ALA A 397 5.90 -5.95 9.29
C ALA A 397 4.82 -6.69 10.10
N GLU A 398 5.24 -7.43 11.14
CA GLU A 398 4.36 -8.23 12.00
C GLU A 398 3.67 -7.39 13.09
N ARG A 399 4.20 -6.20 13.41
CA ARG A 399 3.59 -5.24 14.34
C ARG A 399 3.61 -3.82 13.75
N PRO A 400 2.71 -3.50 12.80
CA PRO A 400 2.74 -2.27 12.03
C PRO A 400 2.70 -0.99 12.87
N ALA A 401 1.93 -0.97 13.96
CA ALA A 401 1.79 0.21 14.80
C ALA A 401 2.94 0.41 15.82
N VAL A 402 3.98 -0.45 15.79
CA VAL A 402 5.15 -0.34 16.68
C VAL A 402 6.36 0.13 15.89
N PRO A 403 6.71 1.44 15.95
CA PRO A 403 7.86 1.99 15.25
C PRO A 403 9.17 1.30 15.67
N ARG A 404 10.03 1.03 14.68
CA ARG A 404 11.41 0.61 14.92
C ARG A 404 12.22 1.77 15.51
N ARG A 405 13.28 1.42 16.23
CA ARG A 405 14.25 2.40 16.75
C ARG A 405 15.59 2.25 16.03
N ILE A 406 16.42 3.27 16.12
CA ILE A 406 17.83 3.17 15.75
C ILE A 406 18.58 2.70 17.00
N ALA A 407 18.66 1.39 17.18
CA ALA A 407 19.26 0.76 18.36
C ALA A 407 19.82 -0.63 18.00
N PRO A 408 20.84 -1.14 18.72
CA PRO A 408 21.36 -2.48 18.48
C PRO A 408 20.28 -3.56 18.50
N GLY A 409 20.36 -4.50 17.55
CA GLY A 409 19.39 -5.59 17.37
C GLY A 409 18.16 -5.24 16.53
N GLU A 410 17.95 -3.96 16.21
CA GLU A 410 16.94 -3.55 15.22
C GLU A 410 17.39 -3.88 13.80
N PRO A 411 16.48 -4.05 12.83
CA PRO A 411 16.85 -4.31 11.43
C PRO A 411 17.80 -3.24 10.89
N GLY A 412 18.79 -3.65 10.10
CA GLY A 412 19.74 -2.77 9.41
C GLY A 412 19.13 -2.05 8.22
N ASP A 413 17.88 -1.58 8.38
CA ASP A 413 17.06 -0.96 7.36
C ASP A 413 16.86 0.52 7.74
N LEU A 414 17.54 1.41 7.03
CA LEU A 414 17.64 2.82 7.38
C LEU A 414 17.39 3.71 6.16
N CYS A 415 16.94 4.93 6.42
CA CYS A 415 16.82 5.97 5.40
C CYS A 415 17.52 7.24 5.90
N LEU A 416 18.44 7.76 5.08
CA LEU A 416 19.12 9.03 5.31
C LEU A 416 18.45 10.11 4.47
N LEU A 417 18.15 11.23 5.12
CA LEU A 417 17.46 12.37 4.53
C LEU A 417 18.39 13.58 4.51
N ALA A 418 18.66 14.17 3.35
CA ALA A 418 19.62 15.26 3.10
C ALA A 418 19.19 16.63 3.66
N ALA A 419 18.61 16.65 4.85
CA ALA A 419 18.17 17.84 5.57
C ALA A 419 18.21 17.59 7.08
N GLY A 420 18.18 18.66 7.88
CA GLY A 420 18.09 18.55 9.34
C GLY A 420 16.68 18.13 9.81
N PRO A 421 16.52 17.61 11.05
CA PRO A 421 15.25 17.03 11.50
C PRO A 421 14.05 17.97 11.43
N ALA A 422 14.26 19.25 11.75
CA ALA A 422 13.21 20.27 11.71
C ALA A 422 12.72 20.53 10.27
N GLU A 423 13.64 20.57 9.31
CA GLU A 423 13.33 20.76 7.89
C GLU A 423 12.64 19.53 7.30
N VAL A 424 13.15 18.34 7.60
CA VAL A 424 12.51 17.06 7.22
C VAL A 424 11.05 17.01 7.69
N LEU A 425 10.81 17.34 8.97
CA LEU A 425 9.46 17.29 9.55
C LEU A 425 8.56 18.42 9.05
N ALA A 426 9.11 19.55 8.59
CA ALA A 426 8.34 20.63 8.00
C ALA A 426 7.93 20.31 6.55
N ALA A 427 8.84 19.73 5.76
CA ALA A 427 8.61 19.41 4.36
C ALA A 427 7.80 18.12 4.17
N ILE A 428 8.19 17.03 4.87
CA ILE A 428 7.66 15.67 4.67
C ILE A 428 7.64 15.34 3.18
N ASP A 429 8.82 15.29 2.58
CA ASP A 429 8.98 15.10 1.14
C ASP A 429 10.00 14.01 0.79
N ALA A 430 9.68 13.28 -0.27
CA ALA A 430 10.54 12.26 -0.86
C ALA A 430 11.84 12.85 -1.41
N GLU A 431 11.85 14.14 -1.80
CA GLU A 431 13.05 14.83 -2.28
C GLU A 431 14.17 14.88 -1.23
N ALA A 432 13.83 14.80 0.06
CA ALA A 432 14.82 14.73 1.12
C ALA A 432 15.56 13.38 1.13
N VAL A 433 15.01 12.31 0.55
CA VAL A 433 15.61 10.96 0.61
C VAL A 433 16.93 10.93 -0.16
N ALA A 434 18.02 10.71 0.57
CA ALA A 434 19.35 10.68 -0.01
C ALA A 434 19.89 9.26 -0.18
N VAL A 435 19.72 8.42 0.85
CA VAL A 435 20.24 7.05 0.88
C VAL A 435 19.20 6.14 1.50
N THR A 436 18.99 4.99 0.87
CA THR A 436 18.16 3.91 1.41
C THR A 436 19.03 2.68 1.59
N VAL A 437 18.98 2.14 2.81
CA VAL A 437 19.77 0.98 3.23
C VAL A 437 18.82 -0.14 3.61
N VAL A 438 19.07 -1.34 3.07
CA VAL A 438 18.33 -2.57 3.44
C VAL A 438 19.34 -3.62 3.86
N ALA A 439 19.13 -4.22 5.03
CA ALA A 439 19.98 -5.25 5.60
C ALA A 439 21.49 -4.90 5.56
N GLY A 440 21.84 -3.65 5.84
CA GLY A 440 23.25 -3.22 5.91
C GLY A 440 23.87 -2.77 4.59
N ALA A 441 23.11 -2.82 3.47
CA ALA A 441 23.59 -2.47 2.14
C ALA A 441 22.82 -1.30 1.53
N VAL A 442 23.53 -0.36 0.91
CA VAL A 442 22.92 0.74 0.15
C VAL A 442 22.22 0.17 -1.09
N VAL A 443 20.90 0.38 -1.19
CA VAL A 443 20.08 -0.08 -2.32
C VAL A 443 19.59 1.07 -3.21
N SER A 444 19.68 2.31 -2.73
CA SER A 444 19.40 3.53 -3.48
C SER A 444 20.22 4.68 -2.90
N GLN A 445 20.75 5.54 -3.77
CA GLN A 445 21.50 6.73 -3.40
C GLN A 445 21.32 7.81 -4.47
N HIS A 446 20.96 9.03 -4.05
CA HIS A 446 20.92 10.20 -4.93
C HIS A 446 22.28 10.91 -4.94
N SER A 447 22.70 11.40 -6.11
CA SER A 447 23.99 12.05 -6.34
C SER A 447 24.05 13.41 -5.64
N GLY A 448 24.33 13.42 -4.33
CA GLY A 448 24.47 14.65 -3.53
C GLY A 448 25.16 14.45 -2.18
N ILE A 449 25.30 13.20 -1.72
CA ILE A 449 26.06 12.83 -0.52
C ILE A 449 27.08 11.79 -0.95
N GLY A 450 28.36 12.16 -0.97
CA GLY A 450 29.49 11.34 -1.40
C GLY A 450 30.74 11.66 -0.61
#